data_AF-A0AAU2Z1C9-F1
#
_entry.id   AF-A0AAU2Z1C9-F1
#
_cell.length_a   1.000
_cell.length_b   1.000
_cell.length_c   1.000
_cell.angle_alpha   90.00
_cell.angle_beta   90.00
_cell.angle_gamma   90.00
#
_symmetry.space_group_name_H-M   'P 1'
#
loop_
_entity.id
_entity.type
_entity.pdbx_description
1 polymer ?
#
loop_
_entity_poly.entity_id
_entity_poly.type
_entity_poly.pdbx_seq_one_letter_code
_entity_poly.pdbx_strand_id
1 'polypeptide(L)'
;MVVAQGRLDVVELKVTVSPEQARRAGIWDAVLGRGLDRRIWFCEQSDACPARLPLLDSGVILRLRETRARPDDTTVRLRPCRPSLLTADWAAPRDTGIDRLDFTSDWSGEGRMLSVSVNARHPAGTVARALAQGGPPEVLFTAAQRSFLADCANGPVPLGHLTALGPVEARWWPSVIWSHMPLAVERWVATSASGARLDVVELSRRVGRQGAEIAQLALESGLRRRGVDPADCEQGSKTRRVLELLTATP
;
A
#
# COMPACT_ATOMS: atom_id res chain seq x y z
N MET A 1 -25.54 1.16 -23.06
CA MET A 1 -24.87 0.81 -21.79
C MET A 1 -23.40 1.20 -21.93
N VAL A 2 -23.06 2.44 -21.56
CA VAL A 2 -21.71 2.99 -21.76
C VAL A 2 -20.90 2.66 -20.53
N VAL A 3 -19.93 1.75 -20.66
CA VAL A 3 -18.89 1.54 -19.66
C VAL A 3 -18.15 2.87 -19.52
N ALA A 4 -18.15 3.45 -18.32
CA ALA A 4 -17.47 4.69 -18.01
C ALA A 4 -16.03 4.63 -18.57
N GLN A 5 -15.65 5.61 -19.40
CA GLN A 5 -14.24 5.91 -19.63
C GLN A 5 -13.62 6.14 -18.26
N GLY A 6 -12.89 5.12 -17.81
CA GLY A 6 -12.69 4.83 -16.38
C GLY A 6 -12.02 5.97 -15.65
N ARG A 7 -12.65 6.40 -14.56
CA ARG A 7 -12.09 7.35 -13.62
C ARG A 7 -10.70 6.87 -13.19
N LEU A 8 -9.70 7.71 -13.42
CA LEU A 8 -8.33 7.51 -12.97
C LEU A 8 -7.88 8.82 -12.33
N ASP A 9 -7.77 8.83 -11.01
CA ASP A 9 -7.41 10.04 -10.28
C ASP A 9 -5.89 10.30 -10.38
N VAL A 10 -5.08 9.24 -10.36
CA VAL A 10 -3.62 9.37 -10.35
C VAL A 10 -2.91 8.15 -10.91
N VAL A 11 -1.72 8.37 -11.45
CA VAL A 11 -0.72 7.31 -11.67
C VAL A 11 0.29 7.36 -10.53
N GLU A 12 0.49 6.24 -9.84
CA GLU A 12 1.52 6.11 -8.82
C GLU A 12 2.66 5.23 -9.35
N LEU A 13 3.78 5.86 -9.65
CA LEU A 13 5.03 5.20 -10.03
C LEU A 13 5.70 4.65 -8.78
N LYS A 14 6.18 3.41 -8.83
CA LYS A 14 6.83 2.72 -7.71
C LYS A 14 8.07 1.95 -8.16
N VAL A 15 9.11 2.01 -7.34
CA VAL A 15 10.26 1.10 -7.41
C VAL A 15 10.61 0.66 -5.99
N THR A 16 10.71 -0.65 -5.77
CA THR A 16 11.13 -1.21 -4.48
C THR A 16 12.58 -1.67 -4.57
N VAL A 17 13.43 -1.11 -3.71
CA VAL A 17 14.86 -1.36 -3.66
C VAL A 17 15.28 -1.87 -2.29
N SER A 18 16.40 -2.59 -2.24
CA SER A 18 17.05 -2.94 -0.97
C SER A 18 17.66 -1.70 -0.30
N PRO A 19 17.93 -1.73 1.02
CA PRO A 19 18.63 -0.64 1.71
C PRO A 19 20.01 -0.32 1.12
N GLU A 20 20.70 -1.32 0.56
CA GLU A 20 21.99 -1.15 -0.11
C GLU A 20 21.83 -0.45 -1.46
N GLN A 21 20.85 -0.87 -2.27
CA GLN A 21 20.51 -0.19 -3.52
C GLN A 21 20.09 1.27 -3.25
N ALA A 22 19.28 1.52 -2.21
CA ALA A 22 18.91 2.87 -1.79
C ALA A 22 20.15 3.72 -1.40
N ARG A 23 21.13 3.12 -0.72
CA ARG A 23 22.40 3.77 -0.40
C ARG A 23 23.18 4.11 -1.66
N ARG A 24 23.36 3.14 -2.56
CA ARG A 24 24.05 3.32 -3.84
C ARG A 24 23.40 4.40 -4.71
N ALA A 25 22.07 4.44 -4.70
CA ALA A 25 21.28 5.47 -5.39
C ALA A 25 21.36 6.86 -4.74
N GLY A 26 21.98 7.00 -3.56
CA GLY A 26 22.04 8.26 -2.80
C GLY A 26 20.68 8.71 -2.26
N ILE A 27 19.76 7.77 -2.03
CA ILE A 27 18.43 8.06 -1.45
C ILE A 27 18.57 8.50 0.00
N TRP A 28 19.46 7.86 0.75
CA TRP A 28 19.68 8.17 2.15
C TRP A 28 20.30 9.55 2.38
N ASP A 29 21.07 10.04 1.40
CA ASP A 29 21.63 11.40 1.44
C ASP A 29 20.56 12.45 1.10
N ALA A 30 19.54 12.07 0.32
CA ALA A 30 18.46 12.96 -0.09
C ALA A 30 17.33 13.08 0.95
N VAL A 31 17.13 12.08 1.81
CA VAL A 31 16.13 12.16 2.89
C VAL A 31 16.65 13.07 4.00
N LEU A 32 16.22 14.33 3.98
CA LEU A 32 16.53 15.29 5.04
C LEU A 32 15.53 15.16 6.20
N GLY A 33 16.02 15.26 7.43
CA GLY A 33 15.18 15.37 8.64
C GLY A 33 14.50 14.07 9.10
N ARG A 34 13.62 14.21 10.09
CA ARG A 34 12.89 13.07 10.69
C ARG A 34 11.71 12.70 9.81
N GLY A 35 11.78 11.51 9.20
CA GLY A 35 10.63 10.88 8.56
C GLY A 35 9.52 10.60 9.57
N LEU A 36 8.30 10.36 9.07
CA LEU A 36 7.16 10.01 9.90
C LEU A 36 7.21 8.52 10.22
N ASP A 37 7.33 8.19 11.51
CA ASP A 37 7.22 6.81 11.98
C ASP A 37 5.76 6.35 11.96
N ARG A 38 5.57 5.12 11.51
CA ARG A 38 4.29 4.45 11.32
C ARG A 38 4.40 3.01 11.74
N ARG A 39 3.32 2.47 12.28
CA ARG A 39 3.14 1.02 12.43
C ARG A 39 2.00 0.58 11.53
N ILE A 40 2.25 -0.45 10.74
CA ILE A 40 1.31 -0.95 9.75
C ILE A 40 0.95 -2.38 10.10
N TRP A 41 -0.34 -2.69 10.09
CA TRP A 41 -0.84 -4.05 10.14
C TRP A 41 -1.63 -4.34 8.87
N PHE A 42 -1.51 -5.56 8.37
CA PHE A 42 -2.36 -6.06 7.30
C PHE A 42 -3.38 -7.01 7.91
N CYS A 43 -4.65 -6.85 7.56
CA CYS A 43 -5.66 -7.81 7.96
C CYS A 43 -5.79 -8.86 6.86
N GLU A 44 -5.70 -10.12 7.27
CA GLU A 44 -5.84 -11.29 6.40
C GLU A 44 -6.80 -12.28 7.07
N GLN A 45 -7.33 -13.24 6.32
CA GLN A 45 -8.22 -14.27 6.87
C GLN A 45 -7.54 -15.06 8.00
N SER A 46 -8.28 -15.29 9.09
CA SER A 46 -7.84 -16.09 10.23
C SER A 46 -7.67 -17.54 9.82
N ASP A 47 -6.41 -17.98 9.63
CA ASP A 47 -5.94 -19.28 9.10
C ASP A 47 -4.99 -19.14 7.89
N ALA A 48 -4.78 -17.91 7.41
CA ALA A 48 -3.83 -17.66 6.33
C ALA A 48 -2.41 -18.12 6.68
N CYS A 49 -1.73 -18.65 5.67
CA CYS A 49 -0.38 -19.18 5.75
C CYS A 49 0.43 -18.67 4.54
N PRO A 50 1.75 -18.89 4.49
CA PRO A 50 2.58 -18.34 3.41
C PRO A 50 2.14 -18.83 2.02
N ALA A 51 1.62 -20.04 1.94
CA ALA A 51 1.15 -20.64 0.69
C ALA A 51 -0.24 -20.14 0.26
N ARG A 52 -1.00 -19.50 1.17
CA ARG A 52 -2.36 -19.05 0.91
C ARG A 52 -2.67 -17.78 1.68
N LEU A 53 -2.85 -16.68 0.93
CA LEU A 53 -3.23 -15.38 1.45
C LEU A 53 -4.59 -15.02 0.85
N PRO A 54 -5.72 -15.56 1.36
CA PRO A 54 -7.00 -15.55 0.65
C PRO A 54 -7.47 -14.16 0.22
N LEU A 55 -7.35 -13.15 1.09
CA LEU A 55 -7.70 -11.77 0.74
C LEU A 55 -6.74 -11.22 -0.29
N LEU A 56 -5.42 -11.33 -0.08
CA LEU A 56 -4.45 -10.84 -1.05
C LEU A 56 -4.59 -11.51 -2.42
N ASP A 57 -4.78 -12.83 -2.47
CA ASP A 57 -4.92 -13.64 -3.68
C ASP A 57 -6.21 -13.32 -4.43
N SER A 58 -7.27 -12.92 -3.71
CA SER A 58 -8.51 -12.38 -4.31
C SER A 58 -8.42 -10.89 -4.69
N GLY A 59 -7.27 -10.26 -4.45
CA GLY A 59 -7.00 -8.85 -4.77
C GLY A 59 -7.47 -7.86 -3.71
N VAL A 60 -7.83 -8.32 -2.52
CA VAL A 60 -8.27 -7.49 -1.39
C VAL A 60 -7.08 -7.21 -0.47
N ILE A 61 -6.83 -5.94 -0.18
CA ILE A 61 -5.81 -5.52 0.80
C ILE A 61 -6.51 -4.69 1.87
N LEU A 62 -6.48 -5.19 3.09
CA LEU A 62 -6.98 -4.52 4.28
C LEU A 62 -5.78 -4.07 5.12
N ARG A 63 -5.69 -2.77 5.42
CA ARG A 63 -4.54 -2.21 6.14
C ARG A 63 -5.00 -1.31 7.27
N LEU A 64 -4.38 -1.46 8.43
CA LEU A 64 -4.46 -0.55 9.55
C LEU A 64 -3.12 0.18 9.65
N ARG A 65 -3.16 1.49 9.88
CA ARG A 65 -1.95 2.29 10.08
C ARG A 65 -2.09 3.20 11.27
N GLU A 66 -1.21 2.99 12.23
CA GLU A 66 -0.99 3.94 13.30
C GLU A 66 0.07 4.95 12.87
N THR A 67 -0.21 6.22 13.08
CA THR A 67 0.73 7.30 12.79
C THR A 67 0.88 8.18 14.01
N ARG A 68 1.64 7.77 15.04
CA ARG A 68 1.90 8.48 16.32
C ARG A 68 1.36 9.92 16.44
N ALA A 69 1.97 10.89 15.75
CA ALA A 69 1.65 12.32 15.85
C ALA A 69 0.57 12.83 14.86
N ARG A 70 -0.13 11.94 14.18
CA ARG A 70 -1.17 12.21 13.17
C ARG A 70 -2.36 11.26 13.39
N PRO A 71 -3.50 11.54 12.76
CA PRO A 71 -4.60 10.58 12.72
C PRO A 71 -4.12 9.20 12.24
N ASP A 72 -4.64 8.16 12.87
CA ASP A 72 -4.53 6.80 12.37
C ASP A 72 -5.41 6.67 11.11
N ASP A 73 -5.22 5.61 10.34
CA ASP A 73 -6.11 5.33 9.22
C ASP A 73 -6.28 3.85 8.95
N THR A 74 -7.37 3.56 8.25
CA THR A 74 -7.61 2.26 7.64
C THR A 74 -7.69 2.42 6.13
N THR A 75 -7.25 1.40 5.42
CA THR A 75 -7.34 1.32 3.97
C THR A 75 -7.98 0.00 3.60
N VAL A 76 -9.03 0.07 2.79
CA VAL A 76 -9.52 -1.06 2.00
C VAL A 76 -9.12 -0.81 0.55
N ARG A 77 -8.43 -1.75 -0.08
CA ARG A 77 -7.96 -1.61 -1.46
C ARG A 77 -8.25 -2.87 -2.27
N LEU A 78 -8.74 -2.68 -3.48
CA LEU A 78 -8.85 -3.72 -4.51
C LEU A 78 -7.73 -3.56 -5.53
N ARG A 79 -6.93 -4.60 -5.77
CA ARG A 79 -5.77 -4.62 -6.66
C ARG A 79 -5.46 -6.05 -7.17
N PRO A 80 -5.75 -6.37 -8.45
CA PRO A 80 -6.44 -5.54 -9.44
C PRO A 80 -7.84 -5.14 -8.98
N CYS A 81 -8.23 -3.91 -9.27
CA CYS A 81 -9.64 -3.57 -9.33
C CYS A 81 -10.15 -3.90 -10.74
N ARG A 82 -11.19 -4.73 -10.83
CA ARG A 82 -11.86 -5.05 -12.11
C ARG A 82 -12.93 -3.99 -12.36
N PRO A 83 -12.85 -3.19 -13.44
CA PRO A 83 -13.84 -2.16 -13.72
C PRO A 83 -15.28 -2.69 -13.79
N SER A 84 -15.46 -3.93 -14.25
CA SER A 84 -16.76 -4.60 -14.31
C SER A 84 -17.39 -4.91 -12.95
N LEU A 85 -16.60 -4.89 -11.86
CA LEU A 85 -17.08 -5.10 -10.50
C LEU A 85 -17.37 -3.77 -9.78
N LEU A 86 -17.04 -2.63 -10.37
CA LEU A 86 -17.38 -1.33 -9.80
C LEU A 86 -18.83 -1.00 -10.12
N THR A 87 -19.67 -0.93 -9.09
CA THR A 87 -21.04 -0.44 -9.25
C THR A 87 -21.04 1.04 -9.61
N ALA A 88 -22.13 1.54 -10.19
CA ALA A 88 -22.27 2.96 -10.57
C ALA A 88 -22.00 3.90 -9.39
N ASP A 89 -22.41 3.49 -8.20
CA ASP A 89 -22.22 4.17 -6.92
C ASP A 89 -20.75 4.36 -6.54
N TRP A 90 -19.90 3.39 -6.86
CA TRP A 90 -18.46 3.44 -6.59
C TRP A 90 -17.65 4.00 -7.76
N ALA A 91 -18.26 4.18 -8.94
CA ALA A 91 -17.60 4.82 -10.09
C ALA A 91 -17.55 6.35 -9.98
N ALA A 92 -18.46 6.97 -9.21
CA ALA A 92 -18.52 8.42 -9.03
C ALA A 92 -17.61 8.95 -7.90
N PRO A 93 -17.16 10.22 -7.96
CA PRO A 93 -16.47 10.87 -6.84
C PRO A 93 -17.29 10.76 -5.54
N ARG A 94 -16.65 10.20 -4.50
CA ARG A 94 -17.19 10.10 -3.15
C ARG A 94 -16.10 10.51 -2.17
N ASP A 95 -16.21 11.75 -1.69
CA ASP A 95 -15.56 12.21 -0.48
C ASP A 95 -16.67 12.44 0.54
N THR A 96 -16.91 11.47 1.41
CA THR A 96 -18.01 11.52 2.38
C THR A 96 -17.43 11.42 3.78
N GLY A 97 -17.42 12.55 4.50
CA GLY A 97 -16.96 12.59 5.89
C GLY A 97 -15.49 12.21 6.05
N ILE A 98 -15.24 11.05 6.67
CA ILE A 98 -13.88 10.55 6.95
C ILE A 98 -13.33 9.65 5.85
N ASP A 99 -14.17 9.20 4.92
CA ASP A 99 -13.83 8.25 3.88
C ASP A 99 -13.46 8.96 2.58
N ARG A 100 -12.33 8.55 1.97
CA ARG A 100 -11.85 9.03 0.68
C ARG A 100 -11.66 7.88 -0.30
N LEU A 101 -12.28 8.00 -1.47
CA LEU A 101 -12.16 7.05 -2.58
C LEU A 101 -11.09 7.50 -3.59
N ASP A 102 -10.04 6.70 -3.75
CA ASP A 102 -8.92 6.96 -4.67
C ASP A 102 -8.86 5.90 -5.79
N PHE A 103 -8.86 6.35 -7.05
CA PHE A 103 -8.57 5.53 -8.23
C PHE A 103 -7.11 5.71 -8.67
N THR A 104 -6.31 4.67 -8.53
CA THR A 104 -4.85 4.73 -8.78
C THR A 104 -4.43 3.66 -9.78
N SER A 105 -3.69 4.07 -10.80
CA SER A 105 -2.91 3.13 -11.62
C SER A 105 -1.52 2.99 -11.01
N ASP A 106 -1.23 1.85 -10.39
CA ASP A 106 0.10 1.53 -9.85
C ASP A 106 1.01 1.06 -10.99
N TRP A 107 2.14 1.73 -11.18
CA TRP A 107 3.13 1.42 -12.20
C TRP A 107 4.42 0.95 -11.53
N SER A 108 4.93 -0.21 -11.93
CA SER A 108 6.19 -0.78 -11.41
C SER A 108 6.84 -1.60 -12.52
N GLY A 109 7.99 -1.14 -13.02
CA GLY A 109 8.59 -1.69 -14.24
C GLY A 109 7.60 -1.66 -15.40
N GLU A 110 7.40 -2.79 -16.07
CA GLU A 110 6.39 -2.92 -17.14
C GLU A 110 4.96 -3.11 -16.60
N GLY A 111 4.82 -3.43 -15.31
CA GLY A 111 3.53 -3.67 -14.67
C GLY A 111 2.67 -2.40 -14.59
N ARG A 112 1.41 -2.54 -14.98
CA ARG A 112 0.37 -1.51 -14.89
C ARG A 112 -0.86 -2.11 -14.23
N MET A 113 -1.27 -1.57 -13.10
CA MET A 113 -2.36 -2.15 -12.32
C MET A 113 -3.36 -1.10 -11.87
N LEU A 114 -4.62 -1.21 -12.29
CA LEU A 114 -5.68 -0.42 -11.70
C LEU A 114 -5.94 -0.90 -10.28
N SER A 115 -6.06 0.05 -9.37
CA SER A 115 -6.44 -0.19 -7.99
C SER A 115 -7.40 0.90 -7.53
N VAL A 116 -8.32 0.50 -6.65
CA VAL A 116 -9.27 1.42 -6.03
C VAL A 116 -9.15 1.24 -4.54
N SER A 117 -9.09 2.34 -3.79
CA SER A 117 -9.02 2.28 -2.33
C SER A 117 -9.99 3.23 -1.66
N VAL A 118 -10.59 2.77 -0.57
CA VAL A 118 -11.35 3.58 0.39
C VAL A 118 -10.51 3.73 1.65
N ASN A 119 -10.10 4.95 1.93
CA ASN A 119 -9.28 5.30 3.09
C ASN A 119 -10.14 6.03 4.12
N ALA A 120 -10.11 5.60 5.39
CA ALA A 120 -10.80 6.26 6.48
C ALA A 120 -9.80 6.76 7.53
N ARG A 121 -9.95 8.00 7.99
CA ARG A 121 -9.14 8.56 9.08
C ARG A 121 -9.78 8.32 10.43
N HIS A 122 -8.95 8.00 11.41
CA HIS A 122 -9.33 7.74 12.80
C HIS A 122 -8.54 8.64 13.76
N PRO A 123 -9.07 8.97 14.95
CA PRO A 123 -8.28 9.64 15.98
C PRO A 123 -6.99 8.88 16.28
N ALA A 124 -5.91 9.59 16.62
CA ALA A 124 -4.62 8.98 16.94
C ALA A 124 -4.75 7.96 18.09
N GLY A 125 -4.09 6.81 17.96
CA GLY A 125 -4.11 5.72 18.93
C GLY A 125 -5.34 4.82 18.88
N THR A 126 -6.26 5.04 17.93
CA THR A 126 -7.44 4.19 17.74
C THR A 126 -7.03 2.78 17.30
N VAL A 127 -6.06 2.65 16.40
CA VAL A 127 -5.55 1.35 15.95
C VAL A 127 -4.92 0.59 17.11
N ALA A 128 -4.03 1.24 17.86
CA ALA A 128 -3.36 0.64 19.01
C ALA A 128 -4.37 0.17 20.08
N ARG A 129 -5.42 0.95 20.34
CA ARG A 129 -6.48 0.58 21.30
C ARG A 129 -7.28 -0.62 20.81
N ALA A 130 -7.66 -0.67 19.54
CA ALA A 130 -8.46 -1.75 18.99
C ALA A 130 -7.69 -3.07 18.91
N LEU A 131 -6.39 -3.03 18.62
CA LEU A 131 -5.54 -4.23 18.56
C LEU A 131 -4.98 -4.65 19.93
N ALA A 132 -5.20 -3.85 20.98
CA ALA A 132 -4.77 -4.20 22.33
C ALA A 132 -5.36 -5.55 22.73
N GLN A 133 -4.52 -6.42 23.31
CA GLN A 133 -4.93 -7.76 23.77
C GLN A 133 -5.55 -8.66 22.66
N GLY A 134 -5.20 -8.42 21.39
CA GLY A 134 -5.71 -9.23 20.27
C GLY A 134 -7.15 -8.92 19.88
N GLY A 135 -7.60 -7.69 20.11
CA GLY A 135 -8.94 -7.26 19.74
C GLY A 135 -9.23 -7.36 18.22
N PRO A 136 -10.52 -7.50 17.84
CA PRO A 136 -10.94 -7.74 16.47
C PRO A 136 -10.63 -6.55 15.55
N PRO A 137 -9.81 -6.70 14.50
CA PRO A 137 -9.42 -5.57 13.64
C PRO A 137 -10.59 -5.02 12.82
N GLU A 138 -11.64 -5.81 12.56
CA GLU A 138 -12.75 -5.45 11.69
C GLU A 138 -13.62 -4.31 12.23
N VAL A 139 -13.56 -4.05 13.54
CA VAL A 139 -14.28 -2.94 14.19
C VAL A 139 -13.77 -1.57 13.72
N LEU A 140 -12.57 -1.52 13.13
CA LEU A 140 -11.97 -0.29 12.61
C LEU A 140 -12.44 0.08 11.20
N PHE A 141 -13.05 -0.86 10.45
CA PHE A 141 -13.54 -0.58 9.10
C PHE A 141 -14.92 0.09 9.12
N THR A 142 -15.02 1.23 8.45
CA THR A 142 -16.24 2.04 8.37
C THR A 142 -17.34 1.33 7.61
N ALA A 143 -18.59 1.79 7.78
CA ALA A 143 -19.71 1.28 6.98
C ALA A 143 -19.45 1.42 5.47
N ALA A 144 -18.86 2.54 5.03
CA ALA A 144 -18.51 2.77 3.63
C ALA A 144 -17.46 1.75 3.12
N GLN A 145 -16.42 1.48 3.91
CA GLN A 145 -15.42 0.45 3.58
C GLN A 145 -16.03 -0.96 3.49
N ARG A 146 -16.96 -1.29 4.39
CA ARG A 146 -17.69 -2.57 4.37
C ARG A 146 -18.58 -2.70 3.14
N SER A 147 -19.34 -1.66 2.81
CA SER A 147 -20.15 -1.61 1.60
C SER A 147 -19.30 -1.71 0.34
N PHE A 148 -18.15 -1.02 0.29
CA PHE A 148 -17.23 -1.12 -0.84
C PHE A 148 -16.75 -2.56 -1.09
N LEU A 149 -16.43 -3.31 -0.03
CA LEU A 149 -16.07 -4.72 -0.16
C LEU A 149 -17.25 -5.56 -0.64
N ALA A 150 -18.43 -5.39 -0.03
CA ALA A 150 -19.61 -6.15 -0.40
C ALA A 150 -20.01 -5.94 -1.86
N ASP A 151 -19.88 -4.71 -2.35
CA ASP A 151 -20.32 -4.33 -3.69
C ASP A 151 -19.27 -4.65 -4.78
N CYS A 152 -17.97 -4.53 -4.47
CA CYS A 152 -16.91 -4.49 -5.47
C CYS A 152 -15.86 -5.59 -5.37
N ALA A 153 -15.78 -6.34 -4.26
CA ALA A 153 -14.79 -7.40 -4.13
C ALA A 153 -15.09 -8.59 -5.06
N ASN A 154 -14.06 -9.31 -5.48
CA ASN A 154 -14.19 -10.50 -6.32
C ASN A 154 -14.53 -11.75 -5.48
N GLY A 155 -15.61 -11.67 -4.71
CA GLY A 155 -16.10 -12.71 -3.81
C GLY A 155 -16.36 -12.19 -2.38
N PRO A 156 -16.96 -13.02 -1.52
CA PRO A 156 -17.23 -12.66 -0.13
C PRO A 156 -15.94 -12.38 0.65
N VAL A 157 -15.95 -11.30 1.45
CA VAL A 157 -14.86 -10.97 2.37
C VAL A 157 -15.30 -11.24 3.82
N PRO A 158 -14.74 -12.25 4.50
CA PRO A 158 -15.18 -12.66 5.83
C PRO A 158 -14.64 -11.72 6.92
N LEU A 159 -15.19 -10.50 7.00
CA LEU A 159 -14.75 -9.48 7.96
C LEU A 159 -14.81 -9.95 9.43
N GLY A 160 -15.67 -10.90 9.79
CA GLY A 160 -15.71 -11.46 11.15
C GLY A 160 -14.62 -12.48 11.48
N HIS A 161 -13.74 -12.80 10.53
CA HIS A 161 -12.67 -13.78 10.67
C HIS A 161 -11.35 -13.22 10.14
N LEU A 162 -10.91 -12.10 10.72
CA LEU A 162 -9.68 -11.43 10.36
C LEU A 162 -8.62 -11.52 11.47
N THR A 163 -7.37 -11.66 11.06
CA THR A 163 -6.19 -11.53 11.91
C THR A 163 -5.36 -10.33 11.45
N ALA A 164 -4.95 -9.47 12.39
CA ALA A 164 -4.03 -8.36 12.11
C ALA A 164 -2.58 -8.85 12.15
N LEU A 165 -1.94 -8.93 10.99
CA LEU A 165 -0.55 -9.34 10.81
C LEU A 165 0.37 -8.11 10.88
N GLY A 166 1.29 -8.09 11.85
CA GLY A 166 2.25 -7.01 12.06
C GLY A 166 2.68 -6.86 13.54
N PRO A 167 3.23 -5.69 13.92
CA PRO A 167 3.43 -4.52 13.09
C PRO A 167 4.58 -4.68 12.09
N VAL A 168 4.41 -4.05 10.92
CA VAL A 168 5.51 -3.60 10.08
C VAL A 168 5.90 -2.20 10.56
N GLU A 169 7.17 -2.05 10.95
CA GLU A 169 7.73 -0.75 11.30
C GLU A 169 8.03 0.01 10.00
N ALA A 170 7.38 1.15 9.81
CA ALA A 170 7.49 1.95 8.61
C ALA A 170 7.99 3.36 8.92
N ARG A 171 8.87 3.88 8.07
CA ARG A 171 9.28 5.29 8.08
C ARG A 171 9.03 5.91 6.73
N TRP A 172 8.29 7.02 6.72
CA TRP A 172 7.85 7.70 5.50
C TRP A 172 8.36 9.13 5.40
N TRP A 173 8.99 9.44 4.29
CA TRP A 173 9.38 10.78 3.88
C TRP A 173 8.49 11.20 2.70
N PRO A 174 7.48 12.06 2.92
CA PRO A 174 6.45 12.36 1.91
C PRO A 174 6.95 13.24 0.76
N SER A 175 8.03 13.99 0.97
CA SER A 175 8.54 14.97 0.02
C SER A 175 10.07 14.99 0.09
N VAL A 176 10.68 14.31 -0.86
CA VAL A 176 12.13 14.19 -1.03
C VAL A 176 12.46 14.67 -2.43
N ILE A 177 13.43 15.58 -2.57
CA ILE A 177 13.94 15.95 -3.89
C ILE A 177 15.14 15.09 -4.19
N TRP A 178 15.00 14.15 -5.12
CA TRP A 178 16.06 13.25 -5.55
C TRP A 178 16.24 13.33 -7.07
N SER A 179 17.48 13.52 -7.53
CA SER A 179 17.79 13.70 -8.96
C SER A 179 16.88 14.76 -9.63
N HIS A 180 16.65 15.90 -8.95
CA HIS A 180 15.76 16.99 -9.37
C HIS A 180 14.27 16.62 -9.49
N MET A 181 13.84 15.49 -8.92
CA MET A 181 12.46 15.04 -8.96
C MET A 181 11.88 14.88 -7.55
N PRO A 182 10.62 15.32 -7.33
CA PRO A 182 9.93 15.06 -6.07
C PRO A 182 9.51 13.58 -6.00
N LEU A 183 9.87 12.92 -4.90
CA LEU A 183 9.50 11.56 -4.56
C LEU A 183 8.97 11.49 -3.13
N ALA A 184 8.18 10.46 -2.85
CA ALA A 184 8.03 9.93 -1.52
C ALA A 184 8.98 8.73 -1.35
N VAL A 185 9.53 8.57 -0.16
CA VAL A 185 10.36 7.42 0.22
C VAL A 185 9.70 6.75 1.41
N GLU A 186 9.54 5.44 1.38
CA GLU A 186 9.02 4.67 2.51
C GLU A 186 9.89 3.46 2.77
N ARG A 187 10.45 3.33 3.97
CA ARG A 187 11.16 2.13 4.40
C ARG A 187 10.27 1.27 5.27
N TRP A 188 10.19 -0.03 4.99
CA TRP A 188 9.49 -1.01 5.80
C TRP A 188 10.48 -2.01 6.38
N VAL A 189 10.33 -2.29 7.67
CA VAL A 189 11.05 -3.33 8.39
C VAL A 189 10.03 -4.23 9.08
N ALA A 190 10.15 -5.53 8.87
CA ALA A 190 9.31 -6.54 9.52
C ALA A 190 10.17 -7.72 9.93
N THR A 191 9.79 -8.36 11.04
CA THR A 191 10.43 -9.58 11.55
C THR A 191 9.33 -10.61 11.80
N SER A 192 9.49 -11.82 11.27
CA SER A 192 8.58 -12.94 11.50
C SER A 192 8.73 -13.51 12.92
N ALA A 193 7.82 -14.39 13.32
CA ALA A 193 7.95 -15.17 14.56
C ALA A 193 9.21 -16.07 14.55
N SER A 194 9.66 -16.53 13.39
CA SER A 194 10.90 -17.31 13.21
C SER A 194 12.18 -16.46 13.28
N GLY A 195 12.06 -15.13 13.38
CA GLY A 195 13.21 -14.22 13.37
C GLY A 195 13.70 -13.84 11.97
N ALA A 196 13.09 -14.37 10.90
CA ALA A 196 13.36 -13.92 9.54
C ALA A 196 12.98 -12.44 9.39
N ARG A 197 13.76 -11.69 8.61
CA ARG A 197 13.61 -10.24 8.50
C ARG A 197 13.43 -9.79 7.07
N LEU A 198 12.54 -8.83 6.88
CA LEU A 198 12.40 -8.03 5.66
C LEU A 198 12.79 -6.58 5.95
N ASP A 199 13.55 -5.99 5.04
CA ASP A 199 13.97 -4.59 5.08
C ASP A 199 13.98 -4.05 3.65
N VAL A 200 13.00 -3.22 3.30
CA VAL A 200 12.78 -2.75 1.93
C VAL A 200 12.53 -1.25 1.90
N VAL A 201 12.87 -0.62 0.79
CA VAL A 201 12.68 0.81 0.55
C VAL A 201 11.87 0.99 -0.72
N GLU A 202 10.71 1.61 -0.61
CA GLU A 202 9.92 2.01 -1.77
C GLU A 202 10.16 3.48 -2.09
N LEU A 203 10.47 3.74 -3.35
CA LEU A 203 10.42 5.06 -3.96
C LEU A 203 9.10 5.18 -4.69
N SER A 204 8.33 6.23 -4.41
CA SER A 204 7.09 6.46 -5.14
C SER A 204 6.89 7.90 -5.60
N ARG A 205 6.14 8.05 -6.68
CA ARG A 205 5.75 9.36 -7.21
C ARG A 205 4.33 9.31 -7.75
N ARG A 206 3.50 10.23 -7.28
CA ARG A 206 2.15 10.45 -7.83
C ARG A 206 2.22 11.50 -8.94
N VAL A 207 1.70 11.17 -10.11
CA VAL A 207 1.66 12.02 -11.30
C VAL A 207 0.30 11.91 -11.99
N GLY A 208 -0.05 12.93 -12.79
CA GLY A 208 -1.19 12.84 -13.69
C GLY A 208 -0.96 11.78 -14.77
N ARG A 209 -2.05 11.32 -15.40
CA ARG A 209 -1.99 10.35 -16.50
C ARG A 209 -1.10 10.85 -17.66
N GLN A 210 -1.24 12.12 -18.01
CA GLN A 210 -0.38 12.76 -18.99
C GLN A 210 1.03 12.93 -18.39
N GLY A 211 2.05 12.42 -19.09
CA GLY A 211 3.44 12.49 -18.65
C GLY A 211 3.89 11.39 -17.67
N ALA A 212 3.02 10.43 -17.33
CA ALA A 212 3.38 9.33 -16.43
C ALA A 212 4.54 8.47 -16.97
N GLU A 213 4.55 8.19 -18.28
CA GLU A 213 5.62 7.43 -18.94
C GLU A 213 6.96 8.16 -18.88
N ILE A 214 6.96 9.46 -19.18
CA ILE A 214 8.16 10.31 -19.10
C ILE A 214 8.67 10.35 -17.66
N ALA A 215 7.77 10.50 -16.68
CA ALA A 215 8.14 10.52 -15.27
C ALA A 215 8.70 9.17 -14.80
N GLN A 216 8.18 8.04 -15.30
CA GLN A 216 8.74 6.71 -15.00
C GLN A 216 10.12 6.55 -15.62
N LEU A 217 10.27 6.87 -16.91
CA LEU A 217 11.57 6.81 -17.59
C LEU A 217 12.61 7.67 -16.89
N ALA A 218 12.22 8.84 -16.40
CA ALA A 218 13.10 9.72 -15.64
C ALA A 218 13.51 9.10 -14.29
N LEU A 219 12.57 8.49 -13.54
CA LEU A 219 12.85 7.77 -12.30
C LEU A 219 13.83 6.62 -12.53
N GLU A 220 13.53 5.76 -13.50
CA GLU A 220 14.34 4.58 -13.84
C GLU A 220 15.72 4.97 -14.37
N SER A 221 15.81 5.97 -15.25
CA SER A 221 17.09 6.48 -15.74
C SER A 221 17.90 7.13 -14.62
N GLY A 222 17.24 7.78 -13.66
CA GLY A 222 17.89 8.29 -12.45
C GLY A 222 18.55 7.19 -11.63
N LEU A 223 17.88 6.04 -11.49
CA LEU A 223 18.41 4.89 -10.77
C LEU A 223 19.61 4.29 -11.52
N ARG A 224 19.48 4.08 -12.84
CA ARG A 224 20.56 3.54 -13.68
C ARG A 224 21.81 4.43 -13.65
N ARG A 225 21.65 5.75 -13.70
CA ARG A 225 22.78 6.71 -13.57
C ARG A 225 23.50 6.62 -12.22
N ARG A 226 22.85 6.06 -11.20
CA ARG A 226 23.42 5.81 -9.88
C ARG A 226 23.81 4.34 -9.65
N GLY A 227 23.89 3.54 -10.72
CA GLY A 227 24.33 2.14 -10.64
C GLY A 227 23.30 1.19 -10.02
N VAL A 228 22.01 1.51 -10.11
CA VAL A 228 20.91 0.63 -9.70
C VAL A 228 20.04 0.37 -10.92
N ASP A 229 20.00 -0.88 -11.41
CA ASP A 229 19.07 -1.25 -12.47
C ASP A 229 17.68 -1.54 -11.87
N PRO A 230 16.60 -0.86 -12.33
CA PRO A 230 15.23 -1.21 -11.98
C PRO A 230 14.86 -2.67 -12.26
N ALA A 231 15.54 -3.36 -13.19
CA ALA A 231 15.33 -4.78 -13.44
C ALA A 231 15.78 -5.66 -12.26
N ASP A 232 16.88 -5.28 -11.60
CA ASP A 232 17.46 -5.96 -10.43
C ASP A 232 16.76 -5.57 -9.11
N CYS A 233 15.78 -4.67 -9.20
CA CYS A 233 14.96 -4.27 -8.07
C CYS A 233 13.94 -5.37 -7.76
N GLU A 234 13.38 -5.31 -6.55
CA GLU A 234 12.53 -6.38 -6.06
C GLU A 234 11.23 -6.46 -6.87
N GLN A 235 11.07 -7.56 -7.60
CA GLN A 235 9.88 -7.83 -8.41
C GLN A 235 8.76 -8.38 -7.51
N GLY A 236 7.55 -7.85 -7.65
CA GLY A 236 6.39 -8.17 -6.81
C GLY A 236 6.01 -7.05 -5.83
N SER A 237 4.80 -7.12 -5.25
CA SER A 237 4.38 -6.08 -4.31
C SER A 237 5.07 -6.25 -2.95
N LYS A 238 5.57 -5.15 -2.36
CA LYS A 238 6.11 -5.15 -0.99
C LYS A 238 5.13 -5.73 0.03
N THR A 239 3.82 -5.58 -0.22
CA THR A 239 2.74 -6.15 0.60
C THR A 239 2.75 -7.67 0.60
N ARG A 240 2.88 -8.33 -0.57
CA ARG A 240 2.90 -9.80 -0.64
C ARG A 240 4.06 -10.37 0.17
N ARG A 241 5.26 -9.84 -0.04
CA ARG A 241 6.47 -10.27 0.67
C ARG A 241 6.35 -10.15 2.19
N VAL A 242 5.77 -9.03 2.65
CA VAL A 242 5.51 -8.83 4.09
C VAL A 242 4.49 -9.85 4.60
N LEU A 243 3.40 -10.10 3.89
CA LEU A 243 2.39 -11.05 4.32
C LEU A 243 2.93 -12.49 4.34
N GLU A 244 3.68 -12.89 3.33
CA GLU A 244 4.38 -14.18 3.29
C GLU A 244 5.36 -14.33 4.45
N LEU A 245 6.11 -13.26 4.78
CA LEU A 245 6.98 -13.25 5.96
C LEU A 245 6.20 -13.38 7.28
N LEU A 246 5.13 -12.61 7.44
CA LEU A 246 4.38 -12.53 8.71
C LEU A 246 3.51 -13.77 8.96
N THR A 247 3.16 -14.51 7.91
CA THR A 247 2.44 -15.78 8.02
C THR A 247 3.38 -16.98 8.08
N ALA A 248 4.68 -16.79 7.85
CA ALA A 248 5.67 -17.86 7.96
C ALA A 248 5.66 -18.44 9.38
N THR A 249 5.30 -19.71 9.46
CA THR A 249 5.37 -20.48 10.70
C THR A 249 6.86 -20.59 11.13
N PRO A 250 7.15 -20.58 12.44
CA PRO A 250 8.47 -20.93 12.97
C PRO A 250 9.03 -22.24 12.41
#